data_AF-A0A5C5XG82-F1
#
_entry.id   AF-A0A5C5XG82-F1
#
_cell.length_a   1.000
_cell.length_b   1.000
_cell.length_c   1.000
_cell.angle_alpha   90.00
_cell.angle_beta   90.00
_cell.angle_gamma   90.00
#
_symmetry.space_group_name_H-M   'P 1'
#
loop_
_entity.id
_entity.type
_entity.pdbx_description
1 polymer ?
#
loop_
_entity_poly.entity_id
_entity_poly.type
_entity_poly.pdbx_seq_one_letter_code
_entity_poly.pdbx_strand_id
1 'polypeptide(L)'
;MPFPVRTISLLAIFLMLFSGCDQSAQTDKAAYPQRPIKLIVPFAAGGGSDTFARILQKAIEDYNLLPEPLVIINVPGAGGTVGSRRVKNARPDGYTLLLLHEGILTSQSAGLANFGPDAFEPLCGTGRTGMVICVAGDSPFHTLQDLVEKAASEPETLLFSCSLGSPSHFAGLMIENAAPGSQFRYVQSGGGAKRFAGLQGGHADVTALSMAEYIQFRDSGLKALALLGEERDATAPDLMTATEQGFDVISSNMQFWWAPKGTSIDKMESMTNVIQQAMQTPEVKSRLSQLQIEPIVLTGNALQANLADRTVRIQRVSQRPTIALPNVPLMIFAAVAALTLYVLSQSFLSRRVAKIESDSEPASVAPPWKLAITIALLTCLYVLFMQFEWVGYQLATMGYVIVTGLLLTHLNLKSVTSMVGLALMLSIGLHYIFTQIFIIDLP
;
A
#
# COMPACT_ATOMS: atom_id res chain seq x y z
N MET A 1 44.41 -5.41 72.01
CA MET A 1 43.31 -4.63 72.64
C MET A 1 42.12 -4.69 71.71
N PRO A 2 40.90 -5.02 72.18
CA PRO A 2 39.80 -5.44 71.32
C PRO A 2 39.07 -4.24 70.70
N PHE A 3 38.66 -4.39 69.44
CA PHE A 3 37.70 -3.49 68.77
C PHE A 3 36.28 -3.75 69.30
N PRO A 4 35.43 -2.71 69.43
CA PRO A 4 34.14 -2.86 70.07
C PRO A 4 33.11 -3.48 69.12
N VAL A 5 32.44 -4.49 69.66
CA VAL A 5 31.25 -5.16 69.16
C VAL A 5 30.11 -4.15 69.07
N ARG A 6 29.91 -3.50 67.92
CA ARG A 6 28.72 -2.67 67.69
C ARG A 6 28.26 -2.52 66.23
N THR A 7 28.79 -3.31 65.31
CA THR A 7 28.44 -3.26 63.87
C THR A 7 27.78 -4.53 63.33
N ILE A 8 27.42 -5.49 64.19
CA ILE A 8 26.78 -6.76 63.77
C ILE A 8 25.25 -6.75 63.94
N SER A 9 24.68 -5.83 64.72
CA SER A 9 23.23 -5.82 65.00
C SER A 9 22.36 -5.04 64.00
N LEU A 10 22.94 -4.35 63.01
CA LEU A 10 22.18 -3.61 61.99
C LEU A 10 22.01 -4.37 60.66
N LEU A 11 22.77 -5.44 60.44
CA LEU A 11 22.66 -6.24 59.21
C LEU A 11 21.57 -7.33 59.30
N ALA A 12 21.14 -7.70 60.50
CA ALA A 12 20.11 -8.73 60.71
C ALA A 12 18.66 -8.21 60.60
N ILE A 13 18.44 -6.89 60.69
CA ILE A 13 17.10 -6.28 60.56
C ILE A 13 16.77 -5.93 59.09
N PHE A 14 17.78 -5.78 58.22
CA PHE A 14 17.55 -5.51 56.80
C PHE A 14 17.26 -6.79 55.98
N LEU A 15 17.59 -7.98 56.50
CA LEU A 15 17.34 -9.25 55.81
C LEU A 15 16.01 -9.95 56.16
N MET A 16 15.23 -9.43 57.13
CA MET A 16 13.92 -10.01 57.48
C MET A 16 12.71 -9.30 56.84
N LEU A 17 12.92 -8.25 56.04
CA LEU A 17 11.84 -7.57 55.29
C LEU A 17 11.64 -8.10 53.86
N PHE A 18 12.38 -9.14 53.44
CA PHE A 18 12.25 -9.74 52.10
C PHE A 18 11.66 -11.15 52.09
N SER A 19 11.08 -11.62 53.20
CA SER A 19 10.38 -12.91 53.26
C SER A 19 8.98 -12.72 53.83
N GLY A 20 8.02 -12.39 52.96
CA GLY A 20 6.63 -12.29 53.38
C GLY A 20 5.72 -11.52 52.43
N CYS A 21 5.61 -11.97 51.18
CA CYS A 21 4.36 -11.97 50.39
C CYS A 21 4.65 -12.63 49.04
N ASP A 22 4.76 -13.96 49.02
CA ASP A 22 4.27 -14.75 47.89
C ASP A 22 2.74 -14.68 47.91
N GLN A 23 2.21 -13.49 47.65
CA GLN A 23 0.93 -13.41 46.97
C GLN A 23 1.27 -13.71 45.52
N SER A 24 1.00 -14.96 45.14
CA SER A 24 0.62 -15.28 43.78
C SER A 24 -0.42 -14.25 43.35
N ALA A 25 0.07 -13.14 42.79
CA ALA A 25 -0.69 -12.32 41.90
C ALA A 25 -1.07 -13.28 40.77
N GLN A 26 -2.26 -13.84 40.92
CA GLN A 26 -3.10 -14.23 39.81
C GLN A 26 -3.12 -12.98 38.93
N THR A 27 -2.17 -12.89 38.00
CA THR A 27 -2.30 -12.03 36.85
C THR A 27 -3.52 -12.60 36.16
N ASP A 28 -4.70 -12.10 36.52
CA ASP A 28 -5.85 -12.16 35.63
C ASP A 28 -5.28 -11.76 34.29
N LYS A 29 -5.22 -12.73 33.35
CA LYS A 29 -4.90 -12.47 31.95
C LYS A 29 -5.89 -11.38 31.56
N ALA A 30 -5.43 -10.14 31.60
CA ALA A 30 -6.30 -9.00 31.52
C ALA A 30 -7.05 -9.12 30.19
N ALA A 31 -8.39 -9.18 30.24
CA ALA A 31 -9.18 -9.61 29.10
C ALA A 31 -8.89 -8.70 27.89
N TYR A 32 -8.42 -9.29 26.80
CA TYR A 32 -8.21 -8.58 25.54
C TYR A 32 -9.55 -8.37 24.82
N PRO A 33 -9.80 -7.21 24.19
CA PRO A 33 -9.00 -5.97 24.23
C PRO A 33 -9.30 -5.06 25.43
N GLN A 34 -8.34 -4.19 25.80
CA GLN A 34 -8.44 -3.18 26.88
C GLN A 34 -8.27 -1.73 26.40
N ARG A 35 -8.19 -1.55 25.09
CA ARG A 35 -8.09 -0.26 24.42
C ARG A 35 -8.56 -0.41 22.98
N PRO A 36 -8.83 0.69 22.27
CA PRO A 36 -9.27 0.64 20.89
C PRO A 36 -8.32 -0.17 19.98
N ILE A 37 -8.90 -1.02 19.13
CA ILE A 37 -8.17 -1.76 18.08
C ILE A 37 -8.16 -0.90 16.81
N LYS A 38 -7.00 -0.74 16.19
CA LYS A 38 -6.86 0.03 14.93
C LYS A 38 -6.97 -0.92 13.74
N LEU A 39 -7.91 -0.67 12.84
CA LEU A 39 -7.97 -1.34 11.55
C LEU A 39 -7.41 -0.42 10.46
N ILE A 40 -6.26 -0.76 9.91
CA ILE A 40 -5.68 -0.05 8.78
C ILE A 40 -6.38 -0.53 7.50
N VAL A 41 -6.99 0.42 6.79
CA VAL A 41 -7.54 0.21 5.44
C VAL A 41 -6.63 0.99 4.49
N PRO A 42 -5.85 0.33 3.60
CA PRO A 42 -4.78 1.00 2.88
C PRO A 42 -5.29 1.70 1.59
N PHE A 43 -6.46 2.35 1.69
CA PHE A 43 -7.15 3.05 0.61
C PHE A 43 -7.86 4.30 1.16
N ALA A 44 -8.20 5.24 0.27
CA ALA A 44 -8.92 6.45 0.63
C ALA A 44 -10.29 6.14 1.26
N ALA A 45 -10.72 7.01 2.18
CA ALA A 45 -12.04 6.93 2.79
C ALA A 45 -13.15 7.04 1.73
N GLY A 46 -14.27 6.36 1.95
CA GLY A 46 -15.39 6.29 1.01
C GLY A 46 -15.22 5.30 -0.15
N GLY A 47 -14.04 4.67 -0.30
CA GLY A 47 -13.84 3.58 -1.26
C GLY A 47 -14.49 2.26 -0.82
N GLY A 48 -14.47 1.25 -1.71
CA GLY A 48 -15.09 -0.06 -1.45
C GLY A 48 -14.55 -0.77 -0.19
N SER A 49 -13.22 -0.81 -0.01
CA SER A 49 -12.59 -1.41 1.19
C SER A 49 -12.96 -0.67 2.49
N ASP A 50 -13.06 0.67 2.44
CA ASP A 50 -13.46 1.50 3.58
C ASP A 50 -14.94 1.29 3.93
N THR A 51 -15.79 1.23 2.91
CA THR A 51 -17.23 0.96 3.06
C THR A 51 -17.45 -0.42 3.68
N PHE A 52 -16.75 -1.45 3.21
CA PHE A 52 -16.81 -2.79 3.78
C PHE A 52 -16.39 -2.80 5.26
N ALA A 53 -15.26 -2.16 5.57
CA ALA A 53 -14.78 -2.04 6.94
C ALA A 53 -15.81 -1.34 7.86
N ARG A 54 -16.42 -0.24 7.39
CA ARG A 54 -17.40 0.54 8.17
C ARG A 54 -18.71 -0.21 8.39
N ILE A 55 -19.15 -1.03 7.44
CA ILE A 55 -20.31 -1.92 7.61
C ILE A 55 -20.07 -2.87 8.78
N LEU A 56 -18.89 -3.50 8.85
CA LEU A 56 -18.53 -4.39 9.94
C LEU A 56 -18.30 -3.66 11.26
N GLN A 57 -17.62 -2.51 11.24
CA GLN A 57 -17.43 -1.66 12.42
C GLN A 57 -18.78 -1.31 13.05
N LYS A 58 -19.74 -0.84 12.25
CA LYS A 58 -21.08 -0.50 12.73
C LYS A 58 -21.80 -1.71 13.34
N ALA A 59 -21.75 -2.88 12.71
CA ALA A 59 -22.35 -4.09 13.28
C ALA A 59 -21.67 -4.53 14.59
N ILE A 60 -20.34 -4.39 14.69
CA ILE A 60 -19.61 -4.68 15.94
C ILE A 60 -20.09 -3.75 17.06
N GLU A 61 -20.28 -2.47 16.77
CA GLU A 61 -20.78 -1.46 17.71
C GLU A 61 -22.24 -1.71 18.11
N ASP A 62 -23.15 -1.84 17.13
CA ASP A 62 -24.59 -2.00 17.36
C ASP A 62 -24.92 -3.27 18.17
N TYR A 63 -24.14 -4.34 17.99
CA TYR A 63 -24.32 -5.63 18.68
C TYR A 63 -23.41 -5.81 19.90
N ASN A 64 -22.62 -4.78 20.27
CA ASN A 64 -21.66 -4.83 21.39
C ASN A 64 -20.73 -6.07 21.33
N LEU A 65 -20.27 -6.44 20.12
CA LEU A 65 -19.47 -7.65 19.92
C LEU A 65 -18.03 -7.50 20.43
N LEU A 66 -17.57 -6.27 20.65
CA LEU A 66 -16.23 -5.95 21.12
C LEU A 66 -16.34 -4.99 22.31
N PRO A 67 -15.62 -5.22 23.43
CA PRO A 67 -15.70 -4.36 24.61
C PRO A 67 -15.00 -3.01 24.40
N GLU A 68 -14.18 -2.90 23.36
CA GLU A 68 -13.44 -1.70 22.98
C GLU A 68 -13.76 -1.35 21.52
N PRO A 69 -13.67 -0.08 21.12
CA PRO A 69 -14.03 0.30 19.75
C PRO A 69 -12.99 -0.21 18.73
N LEU A 70 -13.50 -0.64 17.58
CA LEU A 70 -12.69 -0.88 16.38
C LEU A 70 -12.59 0.46 15.63
N VAL A 71 -11.38 1.01 15.46
CA VAL A 71 -11.16 2.32 14.83
C VAL A 71 -10.53 2.14 13.46
N ILE A 72 -11.26 2.56 12.41
CA ILE A 72 -10.76 2.52 11.03
C ILE A 72 -9.81 3.68 10.76
N ILE A 73 -8.63 3.39 10.20
CA ILE A 73 -7.64 4.37 9.78
C ILE A 73 -7.30 4.13 8.32
N ASN A 74 -7.66 5.09 7.46
CA ASN A 74 -7.35 5.06 6.04
C ASN A 74 -5.89 5.51 5.81
N VAL A 75 -5.09 4.67 5.15
CA VAL A 75 -3.68 4.95 4.82
C VAL A 75 -3.45 4.65 3.33
N PRO A 76 -3.88 5.54 2.41
CA PRO A 76 -3.72 5.35 0.98
C PRO A 76 -2.24 5.41 0.55
N GLY A 77 -1.95 4.90 -0.66
CA GLY A 77 -0.66 5.04 -1.32
C GLY A 77 -0.15 3.73 -1.93
N ALA A 78 0.41 3.83 -3.14
CA ALA A 78 1.12 2.75 -3.86
C ALA A 78 0.37 1.40 -3.88
N GLY A 79 -0.91 1.42 -4.28
CA GLY A 79 -1.74 0.20 -4.38
C GLY A 79 -2.04 -0.47 -3.04
N GLY A 80 -1.89 0.25 -1.93
CA GLY A 80 -2.12 -0.24 -0.57
C GLY A 80 -0.86 -0.78 0.14
N THR A 81 0.30 -0.71 -0.52
CA THR A 81 1.57 -1.17 0.07
C THR A 81 2.04 -0.29 1.22
N VAL A 82 1.75 1.01 1.21
CA VAL A 82 2.10 1.96 2.30
C VAL A 82 1.42 1.57 3.61
N GLY A 83 0.08 1.48 3.61
CA GLY A 83 -0.68 1.06 4.79
C GLY A 83 -0.34 -0.36 5.25
N SER A 84 -0.09 -1.27 4.32
CA SER A 84 0.32 -2.65 4.64
C SER A 84 1.69 -2.70 5.32
N ARG A 85 2.67 -1.90 4.85
CA ARG A 85 4.00 -1.79 5.46
C ARG A 85 3.91 -1.24 6.89
N ARG A 86 3.00 -0.28 7.13
CA ARG A 86 2.73 0.24 8.47
C ARG A 86 2.25 -0.86 9.43
N VAL A 87 1.36 -1.75 8.99
CA VAL A 87 0.90 -2.88 9.82
C VAL A 87 2.00 -3.93 9.97
N LYS A 88 2.73 -4.27 8.89
CA LYS A 88 3.86 -5.20 8.95
C LYS A 88 4.88 -4.82 10.03
N ASN A 89 5.13 -3.51 10.18
CA ASN A 89 6.09 -2.96 11.14
C ASN A 89 5.47 -2.62 12.52
N ALA A 90 4.16 -2.85 12.72
CA ALA A 90 3.50 -2.57 13.98
C ALA A 90 3.84 -3.65 15.03
N ARG A 91 3.58 -3.34 16.31
CA ARG A 91 3.76 -4.30 17.40
C ARG A 91 2.77 -5.47 17.22
N PRO A 92 3.19 -6.74 17.39
CA PRO A 92 2.31 -7.90 17.29
C PRO A 92 1.44 -8.09 18.56
N ASP A 93 0.79 -7.02 19.00
CA ASP A 93 0.05 -6.97 20.26
C ASP A 93 -1.48 -7.10 20.08
N GLY A 94 -1.97 -7.28 18.85
CA GLY A 94 -3.38 -7.41 18.49
C GLY A 94 -4.11 -6.07 18.25
N TYR A 95 -3.52 -4.93 18.60
CA TYR A 95 -4.21 -3.63 18.53
C TYR A 95 -4.02 -2.88 17.20
N THR A 96 -3.34 -3.47 16.24
CA THR A 96 -3.22 -2.96 14.88
C THR A 96 -3.43 -4.10 13.91
N LEU A 97 -4.45 -3.99 13.08
CA LEU A 97 -4.85 -4.98 12.08
C LEU A 97 -4.84 -4.33 10.70
N LEU A 98 -4.82 -5.16 9.66
CA LEU A 98 -4.90 -4.75 8.26
C LEU A 98 -6.15 -5.38 7.66
N LEU A 99 -6.95 -4.58 6.95
CA LEU A 99 -7.94 -5.08 6.00
C LEU A 99 -7.43 -4.79 4.59
N LEU A 100 -7.02 -5.83 3.88
CA LEU A 100 -6.58 -5.71 2.50
C LEU A 100 -7.08 -6.90 1.71
N HIS A 101 -7.64 -6.62 0.55
CA HIS A 101 -8.07 -7.63 -0.41
C HIS A 101 -6.87 -8.32 -1.10
N GLU A 102 -7.11 -8.94 -2.25
CA GLU A 102 -6.10 -9.68 -3.02
C GLU A 102 -4.87 -8.86 -3.46
N GLY A 103 -4.94 -7.52 -3.32
CA GLY A 103 -3.84 -6.61 -3.60
C GLY A 103 -2.51 -6.96 -2.90
N ILE A 104 -2.54 -7.59 -1.72
CA ILE A 104 -1.31 -8.04 -1.04
C ILE A 104 -0.56 -9.13 -1.82
N LEU A 105 -1.29 -10.01 -2.51
CA LEU A 105 -0.73 -11.08 -3.32
C LEU A 105 -0.24 -10.53 -4.67
N THR A 106 -1.06 -9.71 -5.32
CA THR A 106 -0.74 -9.15 -6.64
C THR A 106 0.40 -8.15 -6.59
N SER A 107 0.46 -7.31 -5.54
CA SER A 107 1.56 -6.33 -5.36
C SER A 107 2.91 -6.99 -5.11
N GLN A 108 2.94 -8.10 -4.36
CA GLN A 108 4.16 -8.89 -4.17
C GLN A 108 4.58 -9.54 -5.49
N SER A 109 3.65 -10.20 -6.18
CA SER A 109 3.95 -10.86 -7.46
C SER A 109 4.38 -9.87 -8.54
N ALA A 110 3.87 -8.63 -8.50
CA ALA A 110 4.29 -7.55 -9.39
C ALA A 110 5.59 -6.83 -8.99
N GLY A 111 6.25 -7.22 -7.90
CA GLY A 111 7.43 -6.55 -7.40
C GLY A 111 7.19 -5.12 -6.89
N LEU A 112 5.93 -4.67 -6.78
CA LEU A 112 5.56 -3.38 -6.19
C LEU A 112 5.79 -3.38 -4.67
N ALA A 113 5.69 -4.56 -4.04
CA ALA A 113 6.07 -4.78 -2.65
C ALA A 113 7.09 -5.91 -2.54
N ASN A 114 8.12 -5.70 -1.71
CA ASN A 114 9.08 -6.74 -1.33
C ASN A 114 8.57 -7.65 -0.19
N PHE A 115 7.26 -7.67 0.02
CA PHE A 115 6.59 -8.46 1.04
C PHE A 115 5.18 -8.81 0.56
N GLY A 116 4.61 -9.88 1.09
CA GLY A 116 3.22 -10.28 0.83
C GLY A 116 2.63 -11.02 2.02
N PRO A 117 1.72 -11.99 1.83
CA PRO A 117 1.00 -12.68 2.91
C PRO A 117 1.90 -13.19 4.04
N ASP A 118 3.06 -13.77 3.72
CA ASP A 118 3.99 -14.35 4.70
C ASP A 118 4.57 -13.33 5.71
N ALA A 119 4.39 -12.03 5.46
CA ALA A 119 4.82 -10.97 6.37
C ALA A 119 3.80 -10.67 7.49
N PHE A 120 2.68 -11.40 7.53
CA PHE A 120 1.56 -11.18 8.43
C PHE A 120 1.03 -12.50 9.01
N GLU A 121 0.19 -12.40 10.03
CA GLU A 121 -0.66 -13.50 10.47
C GLU A 121 -2.08 -13.33 9.89
N PRO A 122 -2.64 -14.32 9.18
CA PRO A 122 -4.01 -14.25 8.65
C PRO A 122 -5.03 -14.59 9.75
N LEU A 123 -6.03 -13.72 9.95
CA LEU A 123 -7.14 -13.95 10.88
C LEU A 123 -8.27 -14.70 10.16
N CYS A 124 -8.81 -14.06 9.13
CA CYS A 124 -9.92 -14.58 8.34
C CYS A 124 -9.97 -13.93 6.96
N GLY A 125 -10.62 -14.61 6.03
CA GLY A 125 -11.08 -14.03 4.77
C GLY A 125 -12.57 -13.79 4.87
N THR A 126 -13.04 -12.60 4.49
CA THR A 126 -14.45 -12.22 4.54
C THR A 126 -14.85 -11.54 3.26
N GLY A 127 -16.08 -11.72 2.80
CA GLY A 127 -16.60 -10.92 1.68
C GLY A 127 -15.88 -11.21 0.37
N ARG A 128 -16.55 -11.87 -0.58
CA ARG A 128 -15.97 -12.18 -1.88
C ARG A 128 -16.76 -11.47 -2.98
N THR A 129 -16.05 -10.87 -3.93
CA THR A 129 -16.63 -10.22 -5.10
C THR A 129 -15.90 -10.68 -6.34
N GLY A 130 -16.62 -11.24 -7.30
CA GLY A 130 -16.04 -11.60 -8.59
C GLY A 130 -15.58 -10.36 -9.37
N MET A 131 -14.59 -10.53 -10.25
CA MET A 131 -14.28 -9.53 -11.27
C MET A 131 -15.02 -9.82 -12.56
N VAL A 132 -15.44 -8.77 -13.26
CA VAL A 132 -16.17 -8.82 -14.51
C VAL A 132 -15.31 -8.18 -15.59
N ILE A 133 -15.11 -8.90 -16.70
CA ILE A 133 -14.46 -8.36 -17.89
C ILE A 133 -15.50 -7.56 -18.66
N CYS A 134 -15.23 -6.27 -18.81
CA CYS A 134 -16.15 -5.31 -19.39
C CYS A 134 -15.53 -4.62 -20.60
N VAL A 135 -16.39 -4.32 -21.57
CA VAL A 135 -16.11 -3.50 -22.75
C VAL A 135 -17.18 -2.41 -22.88
N ALA A 136 -16.98 -1.43 -23.76
CA ALA A 136 -18.00 -0.44 -24.08
C ALA A 136 -19.25 -1.13 -24.70
N GLY A 137 -20.43 -0.54 -24.53
CA GLY A 137 -21.70 -1.12 -24.97
C GLY A 137 -21.79 -1.34 -26.49
N ASP A 138 -21.16 -0.46 -27.26
CA ASP A 138 -21.03 -0.50 -28.72
C ASP A 138 -19.84 -1.34 -29.22
N SER A 139 -19.07 -1.94 -28.31
CA SER A 139 -17.95 -2.81 -28.65
C SER A 139 -18.40 -3.99 -29.53
N PRO A 140 -17.59 -4.40 -30.52
CA PRO A 140 -17.89 -5.56 -31.37
C PRO A 140 -17.75 -6.90 -30.63
N PHE A 141 -17.18 -6.93 -29.43
CA PHE A 141 -17.01 -8.14 -28.64
C PHE A 141 -18.32 -8.48 -27.90
N HIS A 142 -18.68 -9.76 -27.92
CA HIS A 142 -19.87 -10.31 -27.27
C HIS A 142 -19.54 -11.42 -26.28
N THR A 143 -18.41 -12.09 -26.47
CA THR A 143 -17.90 -13.16 -25.59
C THR A 143 -16.45 -12.92 -25.20
N LEU A 144 -15.96 -13.67 -24.19
CA LEU A 144 -14.54 -13.68 -23.87
C LEU A 144 -13.71 -14.29 -25.02
N GLN A 145 -14.30 -15.23 -25.77
CA GLN A 145 -13.67 -15.84 -26.95
C GLN A 145 -13.34 -14.79 -28.02
N ASP A 146 -14.31 -13.92 -28.37
CA ASP A 146 -14.10 -12.87 -29.38
C ASP A 146 -12.91 -11.97 -29.01
N LEU A 147 -12.78 -11.69 -27.72
CA LEU A 147 -11.73 -10.82 -27.19
C LEU A 147 -10.35 -11.48 -27.30
N VAL A 148 -10.22 -12.74 -26.87
CA VAL A 148 -8.93 -13.44 -26.91
C VAL A 148 -8.50 -13.78 -28.33
N GLU A 149 -9.44 -14.06 -29.24
CA GLU A 149 -9.15 -14.30 -30.65
C GLU A 149 -8.59 -13.04 -31.31
N LYS A 150 -9.20 -11.88 -31.07
CA LYS A 150 -8.70 -10.59 -31.56
C LYS A 150 -7.32 -10.26 -30.98
N ALA A 151 -7.13 -10.47 -29.68
CA ALA A 151 -5.84 -10.27 -29.01
C ALA A 151 -4.75 -11.24 -29.50
N ALA A 152 -5.12 -12.41 -30.02
CA ALA A 152 -4.17 -13.37 -30.58
C ALA A 152 -3.86 -13.09 -32.05
N SER A 153 -4.84 -12.68 -32.86
CA SER A 153 -4.64 -12.32 -34.27
C SER A 153 -3.89 -11.00 -34.42
N GLU A 154 -4.13 -10.05 -33.51
CA GLU A 154 -3.54 -8.71 -33.50
C GLU A 154 -2.98 -8.38 -32.11
N PRO A 155 -1.83 -8.98 -31.72
CA PRO A 155 -1.19 -8.74 -30.43
C PRO A 155 -0.99 -7.26 -30.11
N GLU A 156 -1.24 -6.88 -28.85
CA GLU A 156 -1.03 -5.54 -28.29
C GLU A 156 -1.87 -4.40 -28.92
N THR A 157 -2.87 -4.74 -29.75
CA THR A 157 -3.79 -3.75 -30.33
C THR A 157 -4.91 -3.35 -29.38
N LEU A 158 -5.37 -4.29 -28.53
CA LEU A 158 -6.43 -4.04 -27.55
C LEU A 158 -5.87 -3.42 -26.27
N LEU A 159 -6.37 -2.21 -25.95
CA LEU A 159 -6.02 -1.45 -24.76
C LEU A 159 -6.80 -1.96 -23.55
N PHE A 160 -6.11 -2.66 -22.65
CA PHE A 160 -6.67 -3.13 -21.39
C PHE A 160 -6.41 -2.11 -20.28
N SER A 161 -7.42 -1.37 -19.86
CA SER A 161 -7.33 -0.38 -18.79
C SER A 161 -7.31 -1.06 -17.42
N CYS A 162 -6.26 -0.84 -16.63
CA CYS A 162 -6.12 -1.43 -15.29
C CYS A 162 -5.22 -0.58 -14.41
N SER A 163 -5.21 -0.84 -13.10
CA SER A 163 -4.09 -0.40 -12.27
C SER A 163 -3.02 -1.49 -12.29
N LEU A 164 -1.82 -1.18 -12.80
CA LEU A 164 -0.70 -2.10 -12.87
C LEU A 164 -0.37 -2.68 -11.48
N GLY A 165 -0.13 -3.98 -11.43
CA GLY A 165 0.12 -4.75 -10.20
C GLY A 165 -1.09 -4.92 -9.27
N SER A 166 -2.28 -4.43 -9.64
CA SER A 166 -3.53 -4.66 -8.91
C SER A 166 -4.28 -5.90 -9.44
N PRO A 167 -5.33 -6.38 -8.73
CA PRO A 167 -6.19 -7.44 -9.24
C PRO A 167 -6.72 -7.19 -10.66
N SER A 168 -7.07 -5.95 -11.01
CA SER A 168 -7.55 -5.62 -12.36
C SER A 168 -6.51 -5.86 -13.47
N HIS A 169 -5.22 -5.72 -13.15
CA HIS A 169 -4.13 -6.05 -14.09
C HIS A 169 -3.96 -7.57 -14.20
N PHE A 170 -3.98 -8.25 -13.05
CA PHE A 170 -3.89 -9.71 -13.00
C PHE A 170 -5.07 -10.41 -13.67
N ALA A 171 -6.26 -9.80 -13.71
CA ALA A 171 -7.39 -10.30 -14.48
C ALA A 171 -7.04 -10.49 -15.96
N GLY A 172 -6.43 -9.48 -16.59
CA GLY A 172 -5.97 -9.55 -17.98
C GLY A 172 -4.85 -10.58 -18.15
N LEU A 173 -3.86 -10.60 -17.25
CA LEU A 173 -2.76 -11.57 -17.31
C LEU A 173 -3.24 -13.02 -17.15
N MET A 174 -4.25 -13.25 -16.31
CA MET A 174 -4.86 -14.58 -16.16
C MET A 174 -5.60 -15.01 -17.43
N ILE A 175 -6.25 -14.08 -18.13
CA ILE A 175 -6.86 -14.34 -19.44
C ILE A 175 -5.80 -14.67 -20.48
N GLU A 176 -4.72 -13.88 -20.58
CA GLU A 176 -3.60 -14.18 -21.50
C GLU A 176 -2.97 -15.54 -21.23
N ASN A 177 -2.84 -15.91 -19.95
CA ASN A 177 -2.31 -17.22 -19.56
C ASN A 177 -3.27 -18.37 -19.91
N ALA A 178 -4.58 -18.18 -19.78
CA ALA A 178 -5.58 -19.18 -20.15
C ALA A 178 -5.78 -19.29 -21.67
N ALA A 179 -5.44 -18.25 -22.44
CA ALA A 179 -5.50 -18.22 -23.90
C ALA A 179 -4.12 -17.89 -24.49
N PRO A 180 -3.16 -18.83 -24.51
CA PRO A 180 -1.80 -18.58 -24.97
C PRO A 180 -1.76 -17.99 -26.38
N GLY A 181 -0.99 -16.92 -26.55
CA GLY A 181 -0.88 -16.18 -27.81
C GLY A 181 -1.72 -14.91 -27.86
N SER A 182 -2.76 -14.79 -27.01
CA SER A 182 -3.47 -13.53 -26.83
C SER A 182 -2.60 -12.52 -26.06
N GLN A 183 -2.56 -11.27 -26.54
CA GLN A 183 -1.78 -10.21 -25.93
C GLN A 183 -2.54 -8.89 -25.89
N PHE A 184 -2.78 -8.38 -24.69
CA PHE A 184 -3.29 -7.04 -24.47
C PHE A 184 -2.15 -6.03 -24.35
N ARG A 185 -2.48 -4.75 -24.58
CA ARG A 185 -1.64 -3.61 -24.19
C ARG A 185 -2.24 -2.97 -22.93
N TYR A 186 -1.55 -3.15 -21.81
CA TYR A 186 -2.03 -2.61 -20.53
C TYR A 186 -1.82 -1.10 -20.44
N VAL A 187 -2.87 -0.39 -20.03
CA VAL A 187 -2.87 1.06 -19.81
C VAL A 187 -3.11 1.34 -18.33
N GLN A 188 -2.16 2.03 -17.70
CA GLN A 188 -2.30 2.48 -16.31
C GLN A 188 -3.48 3.44 -16.19
N SER A 189 -4.47 3.04 -15.41
CA SER A 189 -5.65 3.82 -15.09
C SER A 189 -6.03 3.56 -13.63
N GLY A 190 -6.72 4.54 -13.03
CA GLY A 190 -7.07 4.53 -11.61
C GLY A 190 -8.17 3.53 -11.27
N GLY A 191 -8.97 3.86 -10.24
CA GLY A 191 -10.13 3.05 -9.83
C GLY A 191 -11.17 2.83 -10.94
N GLY A 192 -12.16 1.97 -10.69
CA GLY A 192 -13.14 1.55 -11.70
C GLY A 192 -13.87 2.70 -12.40
N ALA A 193 -14.20 3.79 -11.69
CA ALA A 193 -14.85 4.95 -12.31
C ALA A 193 -14.02 5.59 -13.44
N LYS A 194 -12.69 5.71 -13.26
CA LYS A 194 -11.80 6.25 -14.30
C LYS A 194 -11.66 5.29 -15.48
N ARG A 195 -11.65 3.98 -15.20
CA ARG A 195 -11.58 2.92 -16.22
C ARG A 195 -12.88 2.84 -17.03
N PHE A 196 -14.03 2.97 -16.37
CA PHE A 196 -15.33 3.13 -17.02
C PHE A 196 -15.37 4.35 -17.93
N ALA A 197 -14.96 5.53 -17.46
CA ALA A 197 -14.87 6.72 -18.30
C ALA A 197 -13.91 6.53 -19.50
N GLY A 198 -12.80 5.80 -19.29
CA GLY A 198 -11.87 5.43 -20.36
C GLY A 198 -12.50 4.55 -21.44
N LEU A 199 -13.33 3.57 -21.06
CA LEU A 199 -14.10 2.76 -22.01
C LEU A 199 -15.11 3.63 -22.78
N GLN A 200 -15.91 4.45 -22.09
CA GLN A 200 -16.92 5.30 -22.74
C GLN A 200 -16.31 6.34 -23.68
N GLY A 201 -15.12 6.85 -23.35
CA GLY A 201 -14.41 7.83 -24.17
C GLY A 201 -13.57 7.23 -25.31
N GLY A 202 -13.56 5.91 -25.49
CA GLY A 202 -12.72 5.25 -26.50
C GLY A 202 -11.22 5.34 -26.23
N HIS A 203 -10.83 5.54 -24.96
CA HIS A 203 -9.43 5.55 -24.53
C HIS A 203 -8.96 4.17 -24.03
N ALA A 204 -9.85 3.19 -23.97
CA ALA A 204 -9.58 1.80 -23.68
C ALA A 204 -10.62 0.91 -24.36
N ASP A 205 -10.25 -0.34 -24.64
CA ASP A 205 -11.13 -1.33 -25.26
C ASP A 205 -11.75 -2.28 -24.22
N VAL A 206 -10.98 -2.60 -23.18
CA VAL A 206 -11.34 -3.59 -22.14
C VAL A 206 -10.95 -3.10 -20.76
N THR A 207 -11.71 -3.50 -19.73
CA THR A 207 -11.25 -3.41 -18.34
C THR A 207 -11.83 -4.53 -17.48
N ALA A 208 -11.25 -4.76 -16.30
CA ALA A 208 -11.78 -5.65 -15.28
C ALA A 208 -12.38 -4.85 -14.12
N LEU A 209 -13.71 -4.83 -13.98
CA LEU A 209 -14.40 -4.19 -12.86
C LEU A 209 -14.73 -5.21 -11.78
N SER A 210 -14.90 -4.79 -10.53
CA SER A 210 -15.60 -5.64 -9.55
C SER A 210 -17.07 -5.81 -9.94
N MET A 211 -17.74 -6.88 -9.50
CA MET A 211 -19.18 -7.03 -9.72
C MET A 211 -19.98 -5.82 -9.24
N ALA A 212 -19.63 -5.26 -8.08
CA ALA A 212 -20.24 -4.04 -7.55
C ALA A 212 -20.14 -2.84 -8.51
N GLU A 213 -18.94 -2.59 -9.04
CA GLU A 213 -18.69 -1.53 -10.03
C GLU A 213 -19.42 -1.82 -11.35
N TYR A 214 -19.43 -3.08 -11.82
CA TYR A 214 -20.19 -3.45 -13.01
C TYR A 214 -21.69 -3.17 -12.84
N ILE A 215 -22.32 -3.62 -11.75
CA ILE A 215 -23.74 -3.36 -11.49
C ILE A 215 -24.03 -1.87 -11.41
N GLN A 216 -23.12 -1.08 -10.82
CA GLN A 216 -23.26 0.38 -10.78
C GLN A 216 -23.24 1.02 -12.17
N PHE A 217 -22.43 0.49 -13.10
CA PHE A 217 -22.19 1.11 -14.41
C PHE A 217 -22.88 0.40 -15.59
N ARG A 218 -23.48 -0.78 -15.41
CA ARG A 218 -24.00 -1.63 -16.51
C ARG A 218 -25.04 -0.92 -17.37
N ASP A 219 -25.90 -0.12 -16.75
CA ASP A 219 -26.97 0.60 -17.44
C ASP A 219 -26.46 1.89 -18.12
N SER A 220 -25.19 2.24 -17.91
CA SER A 220 -24.52 3.40 -18.51
C SER A 220 -23.69 3.05 -19.74
N GLY A 221 -24.08 2.01 -20.49
CA GLY A 221 -23.43 1.62 -21.74
C GLY A 221 -22.20 0.73 -21.56
N LEU A 222 -22.20 -0.18 -20.59
CA LEU A 222 -21.19 -1.25 -20.49
C LEU A 222 -21.75 -2.59 -20.96
N LYS A 223 -20.88 -3.42 -21.52
CA LYS A 223 -21.17 -4.83 -21.81
C LYS A 223 -20.20 -5.71 -21.02
N ALA A 224 -20.72 -6.71 -20.31
CA ALA A 224 -19.92 -7.72 -19.63
C ALA A 224 -19.70 -8.92 -20.56
N LEU A 225 -18.45 -9.38 -20.67
CA LEU A 225 -18.06 -10.54 -21.48
C LEU A 225 -17.94 -11.81 -20.64
N ALA A 226 -17.42 -11.72 -19.42
CA ALA A 226 -17.27 -12.85 -18.52
C ALA A 226 -17.15 -12.42 -17.05
N LEU A 227 -17.69 -13.23 -16.16
CA LEU A 227 -17.41 -13.20 -14.74
C LEU A 227 -16.20 -14.11 -14.42
N LEU A 228 -15.18 -13.61 -13.74
CA LEU A 228 -14.03 -14.40 -13.27
C LEU A 228 -14.32 -15.08 -11.92
N GLY A 229 -15.56 -15.52 -11.70
CA GLY A 229 -16.02 -16.22 -10.51
C GLY A 229 -15.95 -17.74 -10.68
N GLU A 230 -16.01 -18.46 -9.56
CA GLU A 230 -16.19 -19.92 -9.54
C GLU A 230 -17.58 -20.32 -10.05
N GLU A 231 -18.58 -19.52 -9.70
CA GLU A 231 -19.98 -19.69 -10.05
C GLU A 231 -20.54 -18.36 -10.57
N ARG A 232 -21.71 -18.42 -11.23
CA ARG A 232 -22.43 -17.21 -11.65
C ARG A 232 -22.88 -16.39 -10.44
N ASP A 233 -22.89 -15.08 -10.61
CA ASP A 233 -23.41 -14.17 -9.58
C ASP A 233 -24.94 -14.10 -9.67
N ALA A 234 -25.62 -14.21 -8.53
CA ALA A 234 -27.08 -14.19 -8.46
C ALA A 234 -27.70 -12.89 -9.03
N THR A 235 -26.94 -11.80 -9.09
CA THR A 235 -27.40 -10.50 -9.58
C THR A 235 -27.15 -10.26 -11.07
N ALA A 236 -26.41 -11.18 -11.70
CA ALA A 236 -26.22 -11.25 -13.14
C ALA A 236 -26.28 -12.73 -13.59
N PRO A 237 -27.43 -13.42 -13.44
CA PRO A 237 -27.55 -14.86 -13.70
C PRO A 237 -27.29 -15.24 -15.17
N ASP A 238 -27.49 -14.28 -16.08
CA ASP A 238 -27.23 -14.46 -17.52
C ASP A 238 -25.75 -14.28 -17.89
N LEU A 239 -24.93 -13.70 -17.00
CA LEU A 239 -23.51 -13.52 -17.22
C LEU A 239 -22.76 -14.83 -16.94
N MET A 240 -22.27 -15.46 -18.00
CA MET A 240 -21.44 -16.66 -17.90
C MET A 240 -20.11 -16.36 -17.21
N THR A 241 -19.61 -17.33 -16.46
CA THR A 241 -18.24 -17.29 -15.97
C THR A 241 -17.24 -17.51 -17.11
N ALA A 242 -15.97 -17.17 -16.89
CA ALA A 242 -14.89 -17.53 -17.81
C ALA A 242 -14.75 -19.05 -17.94
N THR A 243 -14.94 -19.79 -16.84
CA THR A 243 -14.86 -21.26 -16.81
C THR A 243 -15.97 -21.92 -17.61
N GLU A 244 -17.20 -21.39 -17.59
CA GLU A 244 -18.30 -21.84 -18.46
C GLU A 244 -18.04 -21.57 -19.93
N GLN A 245 -17.24 -20.55 -20.25
CA GLN A 245 -16.79 -20.23 -21.62
C GLN A 245 -15.55 -21.03 -22.04
N GLY A 246 -15.03 -21.92 -21.19
CA GLY A 246 -13.88 -22.78 -21.51
C GLY A 246 -12.51 -22.20 -21.13
N PHE A 247 -12.46 -21.09 -20.39
CA PHE A 247 -11.24 -20.49 -19.89
C PHE A 247 -11.06 -20.76 -18.40
N ASP A 248 -9.97 -21.45 -18.02
CA ASP A 248 -9.62 -21.70 -16.61
C ASP A 248 -9.09 -20.44 -15.92
N VAL A 249 -10.00 -19.48 -15.70
CA VAL A 249 -9.72 -18.17 -15.10
C VAL A 249 -10.69 -17.91 -13.97
N ILE A 250 -10.16 -17.89 -12.74
CA ILE A 250 -10.89 -17.51 -11.53
C ILE A 250 -10.10 -16.39 -10.86
N SER A 251 -10.73 -15.23 -10.73
CA SER A 251 -10.19 -14.04 -10.10
C SER A 251 -11.28 -13.29 -9.35
N SER A 252 -11.23 -13.38 -8.03
CA SER A 252 -12.19 -12.74 -7.13
C SER A 252 -11.48 -11.93 -6.06
N ASN A 253 -11.99 -10.75 -5.78
CA ASN A 253 -11.52 -9.96 -4.66
C ASN A 253 -12.15 -10.48 -3.38
N MET A 254 -11.34 -11.07 -2.51
CA MET A 254 -11.73 -11.42 -1.15
C MET A 254 -11.07 -10.46 -0.17
N GLN A 255 -11.79 -9.97 0.85
CA GLN A 255 -11.19 -9.11 1.88
C GLN A 255 -10.49 -10.00 2.92
N PHE A 256 -9.20 -9.77 3.14
CA PHE A 256 -8.45 -10.50 4.15
C PHE A 256 -8.11 -9.61 5.34
N TRP A 257 -8.24 -10.20 6.53
CA TRP A 257 -7.90 -9.59 7.80
C TRP A 257 -6.57 -10.13 8.26
N TRP A 258 -5.62 -9.24 8.52
CA TRP A 258 -4.26 -9.59 8.91
C TRP A 258 -3.84 -8.91 10.20
N ALA A 259 -2.99 -9.57 10.96
CA ALA A 259 -2.25 -8.99 12.06
C ALA A 259 -0.75 -8.97 11.76
N PRO A 260 0.04 -8.14 12.47
CA PRO A 260 1.50 -8.19 12.40
C PRO A 260 2.00 -9.59 12.74
N LYS A 261 3.07 -10.02 12.05
CA LYS A 261 3.70 -11.33 12.26
C LYS A 261 4.07 -11.55 13.72
N GLY A 262 3.76 -12.74 14.26
CA GLY A 262 3.98 -13.09 15.65
C GLY A 262 2.89 -12.63 16.63
N THR A 263 1.74 -12.14 16.14
CA THR A 263 0.59 -11.85 17.00
C THR A 263 0.06 -13.17 17.60
N SER A 264 -0.21 -13.19 18.90
CA SER A 264 -0.64 -14.42 19.60
C SER A 264 -1.98 -14.95 19.10
N ILE A 265 -2.09 -16.28 18.98
CA ILE A 265 -3.30 -17.00 18.55
C ILE A 265 -4.54 -16.57 19.34
N ASP A 266 -4.48 -16.51 20.68
CA ASP A 266 -5.61 -16.08 21.53
C ASP A 266 -6.26 -14.74 21.08
N LYS A 267 -5.44 -13.77 20.66
CA LYS A 267 -5.92 -12.44 20.21
C LYS A 267 -6.49 -12.50 18.80
N MET A 268 -5.89 -13.32 17.93
CA MET A 268 -6.38 -13.53 16.57
C MET A 268 -7.73 -14.25 16.59
N GLU A 269 -7.88 -15.28 17.41
CA GLU A 269 -9.14 -16.00 17.60
C GLU A 269 -10.21 -15.10 18.19
N SER A 270 -9.87 -14.29 19.22
CA SER A 270 -10.79 -13.30 19.78
C SER A 270 -11.34 -12.36 18.71
N MET A 271 -10.48 -11.77 17.87
CA MET A 271 -10.94 -10.88 16.79
C MET A 271 -11.69 -11.64 15.68
N THR A 272 -11.25 -12.85 15.35
CA THR A 272 -11.90 -13.70 14.34
C THR A 272 -13.34 -14.03 14.74
N ASN A 273 -13.57 -14.36 16.02
CA ASN A 273 -14.91 -14.62 16.56
C ASN A 273 -15.82 -13.39 16.47
N VAL A 274 -15.27 -12.18 16.71
CA VAL A 274 -16.01 -10.92 16.57
C VAL A 274 -16.40 -10.67 15.11
N ILE A 275 -15.46 -10.86 14.18
CA ILE A 275 -15.72 -10.69 12.74
C ILE A 275 -16.76 -11.70 12.24
N GLN A 276 -16.66 -12.96 12.66
CA GLN A 276 -17.63 -14.00 12.32
C GLN A 276 -19.05 -13.64 12.79
N GLN A 277 -19.19 -13.19 14.03
CA GLN A 277 -20.49 -12.75 14.56
C GLN A 277 -21.03 -11.55 13.80
N ALA A 278 -20.19 -10.54 13.51
CA ALA A 278 -20.58 -9.36 12.75
C ALA A 278 -21.08 -9.73 11.34
N MET A 279 -20.36 -10.60 10.64
CA MET A 279 -20.73 -11.11 9.30
C MET A 279 -22.06 -11.88 9.29
N GLN A 280 -22.50 -12.42 10.43
CA GLN A 280 -23.75 -13.15 10.54
C GLN A 280 -24.97 -12.25 10.79
N THR A 281 -24.76 -10.98 11.17
CA THR A 281 -25.85 -10.03 11.45
C THR A 281 -26.70 -9.77 10.19
N PRO A 282 -28.02 -9.58 10.34
CA PRO A 282 -28.91 -9.26 9.22
C PRO A 282 -28.50 -7.99 8.47
N GLU A 283 -28.07 -6.97 9.22
CA GLU A 283 -27.62 -5.69 8.67
C GLU A 283 -26.44 -5.88 7.72
N VAL A 284 -25.41 -6.63 8.13
CA VAL A 284 -24.23 -6.89 7.30
C VAL A 284 -24.62 -7.69 6.07
N LYS A 285 -25.37 -8.79 6.22
CA LYS A 285 -25.83 -9.58 5.07
C LYS A 285 -26.62 -8.75 4.06
N SER A 286 -27.52 -7.89 4.53
CA SER A 286 -28.30 -6.99 3.68
C SER A 286 -27.41 -5.97 2.96
N ARG A 287 -26.49 -5.31 3.69
CA ARG A 287 -25.59 -4.32 3.10
C ARG A 287 -24.60 -4.93 2.11
N LEU A 288 -24.06 -6.12 2.41
CA LEU A 288 -23.19 -6.84 1.50
C LEU A 288 -23.94 -7.29 0.24
N SER A 289 -25.18 -7.77 0.37
CA SER A 289 -26.03 -8.10 -0.78
C SER A 289 -26.32 -6.86 -1.65
N GLN A 290 -26.62 -5.70 -1.06
CA GLN A 290 -26.77 -4.44 -1.82
C GLN A 290 -25.50 -4.05 -2.59
N LEU A 291 -24.33 -4.40 -2.04
CA LEU A 291 -23.02 -4.13 -2.64
C LEU A 291 -22.51 -5.28 -3.51
N GLN A 292 -23.28 -6.35 -3.72
CA GLN A 292 -22.86 -7.53 -4.49
C GLN A 292 -21.57 -8.17 -3.97
N ILE A 293 -21.52 -8.29 -2.65
CA ILE A 293 -20.45 -8.97 -1.93
C ILE A 293 -21.05 -10.23 -1.32
N GLU A 294 -20.51 -11.38 -1.74
CA GLU A 294 -20.86 -12.67 -1.16
C GLU A 294 -20.43 -12.70 0.32
N PRO A 295 -21.32 -12.97 1.28
CA PRO A 295 -21.03 -12.91 2.71
C PRO A 295 -20.30 -14.16 3.22
N ILE A 296 -19.22 -14.55 2.55
CA ILE A 296 -18.38 -15.69 2.93
C ILE A 296 -17.48 -15.33 4.13
N VAL A 297 -17.19 -16.33 4.98
CA VAL A 297 -16.16 -16.23 6.02
C VAL A 297 -15.30 -17.49 6.01
N LEU A 298 -13.99 -17.34 5.82
CA LEU A 298 -13.00 -18.41 5.85
C LEU A 298 -12.05 -18.22 7.03
N THR A 299 -11.81 -19.29 7.79
CA THR A 299 -10.89 -19.32 8.93
C THR A 299 -10.07 -20.62 8.93
N GLY A 300 -9.03 -20.69 9.76
CA GLY A 300 -8.24 -21.91 9.97
C GLY A 300 -7.70 -22.52 8.68
N ASN A 301 -7.82 -23.84 8.54
CA ASN A 301 -7.29 -24.58 7.38
C ASN A 301 -7.92 -24.13 6.05
N ALA A 302 -9.20 -23.76 6.03
CA ALA A 302 -9.87 -23.31 4.82
C ALA A 302 -9.29 -21.97 4.31
N LEU A 303 -8.97 -21.05 5.23
CA LEU A 303 -8.28 -19.81 4.90
C LEU A 303 -6.88 -20.07 4.33
N GLN A 304 -6.11 -20.96 4.98
CA GLN A 304 -4.76 -21.30 4.53
C GLN A 304 -4.75 -21.93 3.13
N ALA A 305 -5.66 -22.88 2.88
CA ALA A 305 -5.82 -23.49 1.57
C ALA A 305 -6.21 -22.44 0.50
N ASN A 306 -7.12 -21.53 0.84
CA ASN A 306 -7.55 -20.46 -0.07
C ASN A 306 -6.40 -19.51 -0.42
N LEU A 307 -5.61 -19.09 0.57
CA LEU A 307 -4.44 -18.24 0.35
C LEU A 307 -3.37 -18.93 -0.50
N ALA A 308 -3.09 -20.21 -0.25
CA ALA A 308 -2.12 -20.97 -1.01
C ALA A 308 -2.55 -21.11 -2.49
N ASP A 309 -3.81 -21.49 -2.72
CA ASP A 309 -4.38 -21.66 -4.05
C ASP A 309 -4.39 -20.34 -4.85
N ARG A 310 -4.78 -19.22 -4.22
CA ARG A 310 -4.70 -17.88 -4.82
C ARG A 310 -3.27 -17.47 -5.13
N THR A 311 -2.33 -17.71 -4.22
CA THR A 311 -0.90 -17.41 -4.42
C THR A 311 -0.38 -18.15 -5.64
N VAL A 312 -0.71 -19.43 -5.78
CA VAL A 312 -0.31 -20.23 -6.94
C VAL A 312 -0.93 -19.68 -8.23
N ARG A 313 -2.23 -19.35 -8.26
CA ARG A 313 -2.87 -18.75 -9.45
C ARG A 313 -2.18 -17.46 -9.88
N ILE A 314 -1.88 -16.59 -8.93
CA ILE A 314 -1.21 -15.30 -9.16
C ILE A 314 0.24 -15.49 -9.61
N GLN A 315 0.96 -16.49 -9.08
CA GLN A 315 2.35 -16.75 -9.47
C GLN A 315 2.49 -17.45 -10.83
N ARG A 316 1.45 -18.17 -11.28
CA ARG A 316 1.45 -18.81 -12.62
C ARG A 316 1.44 -17.79 -13.75
N VAL A 317 0.86 -16.61 -13.53
CA VAL A 317 0.81 -15.60 -14.58
C VAL A 317 2.16 -14.88 -14.71
N SER A 318 2.73 -14.97 -15.90
CA SER A 318 3.96 -14.25 -16.22
C SER A 318 3.63 -12.78 -16.47
N GLN A 319 4.24 -11.90 -15.68
CA GLN A 319 4.29 -10.50 -16.07
C GLN A 319 5.33 -10.35 -17.16
N ARG A 320 4.94 -9.75 -18.30
CA ARG A 320 5.95 -9.35 -19.28
C ARG A 320 6.97 -8.48 -18.56
N PRO A 321 8.28 -8.71 -18.76
CA PRO A 321 9.29 -7.92 -18.11
C PRO A 321 9.04 -6.46 -18.47
N THR A 322 8.52 -5.69 -17.51
CA THR A 322 8.50 -4.25 -17.61
C THR A 322 9.95 -3.84 -17.72
N ILE A 323 10.31 -3.06 -18.75
CA ILE A 323 11.63 -2.42 -18.80
C ILE A 323 11.79 -1.75 -17.43
N ALA A 324 12.70 -2.26 -16.61
CA ALA A 324 12.86 -1.75 -15.26
C ALA A 324 13.11 -0.25 -15.39
N LEU A 325 12.22 0.55 -14.81
CA LEU A 325 12.43 1.99 -14.79
C LEU A 325 13.82 2.21 -14.17
N PRO A 326 14.66 3.08 -14.76
CA PRO A 326 15.98 3.35 -14.22
C PRO A 326 15.88 3.64 -12.73
N ASN A 327 16.79 3.13 -11.91
CA ASN A 327 16.79 3.38 -10.47
C ASN A 327 17.07 4.88 -10.25
N VAL A 328 16.00 5.68 -10.24
CA VAL A 328 16.05 7.14 -10.19
C VAL A 328 16.82 7.60 -8.95
N PRO A 329 16.61 7.03 -7.74
CA PRO A 329 17.45 7.34 -6.58
C PRO A 329 18.95 7.12 -6.84
N LEU A 330 19.34 5.97 -7.41
CA LEU A 330 20.74 5.68 -7.72
C LEU A 330 21.31 6.63 -8.78
N MET A 331 20.53 6.98 -9.80
CA MET A 331 20.92 7.96 -10.80
C MET A 331 21.14 9.35 -10.19
N ILE A 332 20.26 9.77 -9.28
CA ILE A 332 20.40 11.02 -8.54
C ILE A 332 21.66 10.98 -7.67
N PHE A 333 21.88 9.89 -6.91
CA PHE A 333 23.10 9.73 -6.11
C PHE A 333 24.36 9.78 -6.98
N ALA A 334 24.37 9.12 -8.13
CA ALA A 334 25.48 9.14 -9.08
C ALA A 334 25.72 10.55 -9.65
N ALA A 335 24.65 11.28 -10.02
CA ALA A 335 24.73 12.64 -10.52
C ALA A 335 25.26 13.62 -9.45
N VAL A 336 24.76 13.52 -8.21
CA VAL A 336 25.23 14.33 -7.08
C VAL A 336 26.69 14.02 -6.77
N ALA A 337 27.09 12.74 -6.78
CA ALA A 337 28.48 12.34 -6.58
C ALA A 337 29.40 12.89 -7.68
N ALA A 338 28.99 12.80 -8.95
CA ALA A 338 29.74 13.32 -10.09
C ALA A 338 29.91 14.85 -10.01
N LEU A 339 28.83 15.59 -9.71
CA LEU A 339 28.88 17.05 -9.52
C LEU A 339 29.75 17.43 -8.32
N THR A 340 29.68 16.69 -7.22
CA THR A 340 30.52 16.93 -6.04
C THR A 340 32.00 16.70 -6.36
N LEU A 341 32.33 15.61 -7.06
CA LEU A 341 33.68 15.34 -7.54
C LEU A 341 34.19 16.42 -8.50
N TYR A 342 33.32 16.94 -9.37
CA TYR A 342 33.65 18.04 -10.28
C TYR A 342 33.95 19.34 -9.52
N VAL A 343 33.13 19.72 -8.54
CA VAL A 343 33.40 20.92 -7.72
C VAL A 343 34.67 20.75 -6.89
N LEU A 344 34.92 19.55 -6.35
CA LEU A 344 36.15 19.25 -5.61
C LEU A 344 37.38 19.32 -6.52
N SER A 345 37.33 18.79 -7.75
CA SER A 345 38.44 18.86 -8.68
C SER A 345 38.75 20.30 -9.10
N GLN A 346 37.72 21.09 -9.40
CA GLN A 346 37.85 22.53 -9.70
C GLN A 346 38.44 23.30 -8.51
N SER A 347 37.99 23.00 -7.28
CA SER A 347 38.56 23.62 -6.07
C SER A 347 40.01 23.21 -5.80
N PHE A 348 40.42 22.01 -6.21
CA PHE A 348 41.80 21.54 -6.05
C PHE A 348 42.73 22.15 -7.12
N LEU A 349 42.22 22.27 -8.35
CA LEU A 349 42.89 22.96 -9.46
C LEU A 349 43.08 24.45 -9.14
N SER A 350 42.05 25.14 -8.68
CA SER A 350 42.15 26.57 -8.32
C SER A 350 43.10 26.81 -7.14
N ARG A 351 43.16 25.90 -6.16
CA ARG A 351 44.18 25.94 -5.09
C ARG A 351 45.60 25.70 -5.59
N ARG A 352 45.79 24.83 -6.59
CA ARG A 352 47.11 24.61 -7.22
C ARG A 352 47.56 25.83 -8.02
N VAL A 353 46.65 26.47 -8.76
CA VAL A 353 46.92 27.71 -9.51
C VAL A 353 47.20 28.87 -8.53
N ALA A 354 46.38 29.07 -7.50
CA ALA A 354 46.60 30.10 -6.49
C ALA A 354 47.88 29.90 -5.66
N LYS A 355 48.35 28.65 -5.50
CA LYS A 355 49.64 28.34 -4.86
C LYS A 355 50.84 28.64 -5.76
N ILE A 356 50.65 28.78 -7.06
CA ILE A 356 51.70 29.19 -8.03
C ILE A 356 51.80 30.73 -8.10
N GLU A 357 50.76 31.45 -7.67
CA GLU A 357 50.57 32.88 -7.94
C GLU A 357 50.60 33.76 -6.67
N SER A 358 51.34 33.35 -5.62
CA SER A 358 51.32 34.07 -4.34
C SER A 358 51.77 35.53 -4.46
N ASP A 359 50.83 36.47 -4.29
CA ASP A 359 50.86 37.44 -3.18
C ASP A 359 49.56 38.28 -3.22
N SER A 360 48.53 37.84 -2.51
CA SER A 360 47.52 38.73 -1.90
C SER A 360 46.58 37.94 -0.98
N GLU A 361 46.21 38.57 0.13
CA GLU A 361 45.42 37.99 1.23
C GLU A 361 44.08 37.38 0.76
N PRO A 362 43.66 36.21 1.28
CA PRO A 362 42.36 35.68 0.93
C PRO A 362 41.26 36.32 1.79
N ALA A 363 40.30 36.97 1.13
CA ALA A 363 39.02 37.35 1.74
C ALA A 363 38.32 36.10 2.31
N SER A 364 37.70 36.26 3.49
CA SER A 364 37.11 35.21 4.35
C SER A 364 35.82 34.55 3.82
N VAL A 365 35.74 34.26 2.54
CA VAL A 365 34.62 33.51 1.95
C VAL A 365 34.85 32.02 2.18
N ALA A 366 33.89 31.34 2.83
CA ALA A 366 33.96 29.90 3.03
C ALA A 366 34.21 29.19 1.68
N PRO A 367 35.15 28.24 1.61
CA PRO A 367 35.57 27.71 0.32
C PRO A 367 34.42 26.94 -0.34
N PRO A 368 34.20 27.12 -1.66
CA PRO A 368 32.98 26.68 -2.37
C PRO A 368 32.72 25.17 -2.29
N TRP A 369 33.76 24.36 -2.06
CA TRP A 369 33.62 22.91 -1.85
C TRP A 369 32.86 22.54 -0.56
N LYS A 370 32.95 23.35 0.51
CA LYS A 370 32.21 23.08 1.75
C LYS A 370 30.71 23.22 1.52
N LEU A 371 30.29 24.28 0.83
CA LEU A 371 28.90 24.52 0.46
C LEU A 371 28.36 23.38 -0.42
N ALA A 372 29.14 22.93 -1.40
CA ALA A 372 28.75 21.81 -2.27
C ALA A 372 28.56 20.50 -1.49
N ILE A 373 29.45 20.16 -0.55
CA ILE A 373 29.30 18.98 0.31
C ILE A 373 28.05 19.10 1.19
N THR A 374 27.80 20.26 1.78
CA THR A 374 26.62 20.47 2.64
C THR A 374 25.33 20.30 1.85
N ILE A 375 25.25 20.86 0.63
CA ILE A 375 24.08 20.68 -0.25
C ILE A 375 23.93 19.20 -0.64
N ALA A 376 25.02 18.51 -0.99
CA ALA A 376 24.98 17.09 -1.33
C ALA A 376 24.45 16.22 -0.16
N LEU A 377 24.92 16.47 1.07
CA LEU A 377 24.41 15.78 2.26
C LEU A 377 22.92 16.06 2.51
N LEU A 378 22.49 17.32 2.31
CA LEU A 378 21.09 17.71 2.41
C LEU A 378 20.23 16.99 1.36
N THR A 379 20.71 16.87 0.12
CA THR A 379 20.02 16.13 -0.94
C THR A 379 19.91 14.64 -0.60
N CYS A 380 20.96 14.03 -0.06
CA CYS A 380 20.91 12.65 0.42
C CYS A 380 19.88 12.46 1.53
N LEU A 381 19.85 13.38 2.52
CA LEU A 381 18.88 13.34 3.61
C LEU A 381 17.45 13.50 3.11
N TYR A 382 17.22 14.40 2.16
CA TYR A 382 15.93 14.55 1.49
C TYR A 382 15.50 13.25 0.82
N VAL A 383 16.37 12.61 0.02
CA VAL A 383 16.07 11.32 -0.61
C VAL A 383 15.74 10.23 0.42
N LEU A 384 16.45 10.20 1.56
CA LEU A 384 16.12 9.26 2.65
C LEU A 384 14.75 9.54 3.27
N PHE A 385 14.39 10.81 3.48
CA PHE A 385 13.03 11.16 3.94
C PHE A 385 11.96 10.68 2.96
N MET A 386 12.20 10.80 1.65
CA MET A 386 11.25 10.30 0.63
C MET A 386 11.19 8.78 0.60
N GLN A 387 12.34 8.09 0.73
CA GLN A 387 12.41 6.64 0.66
C GLN A 387 11.76 5.97 1.88
N PHE A 388 11.88 6.56 3.06
CA PHE A 388 11.33 6.02 4.31
C PHE A 388 10.05 6.71 4.77
N GLU A 389 9.55 7.69 3.99
CA GLU A 389 8.31 8.44 4.23
C GLU A 389 8.21 9.02 5.66
N TRP A 390 9.34 9.44 6.24
CA TRP A 390 9.35 10.01 7.59
C TRP A 390 8.58 11.33 7.68
N VAL A 391 8.51 12.05 6.55
CA VAL A 391 7.84 13.32 6.38
C VAL A 391 7.23 13.32 4.97
N GLY A 392 5.96 13.73 4.83
CA GLY A 392 5.29 13.76 3.53
C GLY A 392 5.99 14.70 2.53
N TYR A 393 5.86 14.41 1.22
CA TYR A 393 6.52 15.08 0.11
C TYR A 393 6.54 16.60 0.27
N GLN A 394 5.37 17.18 0.54
CA GLN A 394 5.22 18.64 0.57
C GLN A 394 6.10 19.30 1.63
N LEU A 395 6.15 18.73 2.83
CA LEU A 395 6.93 19.23 3.95
C LEU A 395 8.42 18.97 3.73
N ALA A 396 8.79 17.79 3.22
CA ALA A 396 10.16 17.44 2.91
C ALA A 396 10.75 18.35 1.82
N THR A 397 10.02 18.58 0.73
CA THR A 397 10.44 19.46 -0.37
C THR A 397 10.52 20.91 0.08
N MET A 398 9.55 21.38 0.86
CA MET A 398 9.55 22.75 1.38
C MET A 398 10.76 22.99 2.30
N GLY A 399 11.03 22.07 3.23
CA GLY A 399 12.22 22.14 4.09
C GLY A 399 13.53 22.11 3.30
N TYR A 400 13.63 21.22 2.31
CA TYR A 400 14.82 21.11 1.46
C TYR A 400 15.09 22.41 0.68
N VAL A 401 14.07 23.01 0.05
CA VAL A 401 14.22 24.26 -0.72
C VAL A 401 14.61 25.43 0.19
N ILE A 402 13.99 25.57 1.37
CA ILE A 402 14.29 26.65 2.31
C ILE A 402 15.74 26.53 2.82
N VAL A 403 16.15 25.34 3.27
CA VAL A 403 17.49 25.13 3.83
C VAL A 403 18.56 25.30 2.75
N THR A 404 18.34 24.78 1.54
CA THR A 404 19.26 24.98 0.41
C THR A 404 19.37 26.45 0.03
N GLY A 405 18.24 27.16 -0.07
CA GLY A 405 18.21 28.58 -0.40
C GLY A 405 18.92 29.45 0.65
N LEU A 406 18.75 29.13 1.93
CA LEU A 406 19.46 29.79 3.03
C LEU A 406 20.98 29.57 2.97
N LEU A 407 21.40 28.35 2.66
CA LEU A 407 22.83 28.04 2.48
C LEU A 407 23.44 28.79 1.29
N LEU A 408 22.72 28.87 0.17
CA LEU A 408 23.16 29.59 -1.04
C LEU A 408 23.21 31.11 -0.85
N THR A 409 22.38 31.67 0.03
CA THR A 409 22.31 33.12 0.28
C THR A 409 23.12 33.56 1.51
N HIS A 410 23.99 32.69 2.04
CA HIS A 410 24.78 32.95 3.24
C HIS A 410 23.93 33.41 4.44
N LEU A 411 22.76 32.80 4.63
CA LEU A 411 21.83 33.10 5.74
C LEU A 411 21.28 34.54 5.73
N ASN A 412 21.20 35.18 4.57
CA ASN A 412 20.58 36.51 4.46
C ASN A 412 19.08 36.44 4.74
N LEU A 413 18.63 36.97 5.89
CA LEU A 413 17.22 36.93 6.28
C LEU A 413 16.28 37.66 5.30
N LYS A 414 16.78 38.57 4.47
CA LYS A 414 15.95 39.28 3.48
C LYS A 414 15.54 38.40 2.28
N SER A 415 16.25 37.30 2.02
CA SER A 415 15.89 36.35 0.95
C SER A 415 14.89 35.29 1.42
N VAL A 416 14.63 35.18 2.73
CA VAL A 416 13.78 34.13 3.33
C VAL A 416 12.37 34.16 2.79
N THR A 417 11.77 35.34 2.63
CA THR A 417 10.39 35.49 2.12
C THR A 417 10.26 34.96 0.70
N SER A 418 11.21 35.28 -0.17
CA SER A 418 11.25 34.78 -1.55
C SER A 418 11.51 33.27 -1.60
N MET A 419 12.34 32.73 -0.71
CA MET A 419 12.61 31.29 -0.63
C MET A 419 11.40 30.50 -0.12
N VAL A 420 10.67 31.02 0.86
CA VAL A 420 9.43 30.42 1.35
C VAL A 420 8.37 30.41 0.25
N GLY A 421 8.23 31.51 -0.50
CA GLY A 421 7.32 31.58 -1.65
C GLY A 421 7.67 30.54 -2.74
N LEU A 422 8.95 30.43 -3.09
CA LEU A 422 9.43 29.43 -4.05
C LEU A 422 9.21 27.99 -3.55
N ALA A 423 9.49 27.75 -2.26
CA ALA A 423 9.34 26.44 -1.64
C ALA A 423 7.87 25.99 -1.63
N LEU A 424 6.94 26.89 -1.30
CA LEU A 424 5.50 26.63 -1.37
C LEU A 424 5.05 26.34 -2.80
N MET A 425 5.48 27.17 -3.76
CA MET A 425 5.09 27.02 -5.16
C MET A 425 5.59 25.69 -5.74
N LEU A 426 6.85 25.32 -5.49
CA LEU A 426 7.42 24.05 -5.95
C LEU A 426 6.79 22.87 -5.23
N SER A 427 6.65 22.93 -3.92
CA SER A 427 6.06 21.84 -3.11
C SER A 427 4.62 21.52 -3.52
N ILE A 428 3.75 22.55 -3.55
CA ILE A 428 2.34 22.39 -3.89
C ILE A 428 2.19 22.13 -5.40
N GLY A 429 2.90 22.89 -6.23
CA GLY A 429 2.81 22.80 -7.68
C GLY A 429 3.28 21.45 -8.22
N LEU A 430 4.45 20.96 -7.78
CA LEU A 430 4.92 19.63 -8.18
C LEU A 430 4.00 18.54 -7.64
N HIS A 431 3.56 18.64 -6.37
CA HIS A 431 2.62 17.66 -5.84
C HIS A 431 1.33 17.60 -6.67
N TYR A 432 0.76 18.74 -7.06
CA TYR A 432 -0.40 18.80 -7.95
C TYR A 432 -0.10 18.20 -9.32
N ILE A 433 1.01 18.57 -9.96
CA ILE A 433 1.39 18.04 -11.28
C ILE A 433 1.55 16.52 -11.22
N PHE A 434 2.30 15.99 -10.26
CA PHE A 434 2.51 14.55 -10.16
C PHE A 434 1.23 13.79 -9.83
N THR A 435 0.42 14.26 -8.88
CA THR A 435 -0.79 13.53 -8.45
C THR A 435 -1.97 13.71 -9.40
N GLN A 436 -2.18 14.90 -9.97
CA GLN A 436 -3.35 15.20 -10.81
C GLN A 436 -3.08 15.05 -12.30
N ILE A 437 -1.88 15.42 -12.77
CA ILE A 437 -1.55 15.35 -14.21
C ILE A 437 -0.92 14.00 -14.54
N PHE A 438 0.13 13.60 -13.81
CA PHE A 438 0.83 12.34 -14.07
C PHE A 438 0.23 11.12 -13.38
N ILE A 439 -0.65 11.32 -12.40
CA ILE A 439 -1.31 10.25 -11.64
C ILE A 439 -0.27 9.35 -10.95
N ILE A 440 0.78 9.98 -10.43
CA ILE A 440 1.84 9.36 -9.66
C ILE A 440 1.64 9.78 -8.21
N ASP A 441 1.39 8.81 -7.34
CA ASP A 441 1.36 9.04 -5.90
C ASP A 441 2.78 9.39 -5.42
N LEU A 442 2.89 10.52 -4.72
CA LEU A 442 4.13 10.94 -4.07
C LEU A 442 4.09 10.56 -2.58
N PRO A 443 5.23 10.17 -1.99
CA PRO A 443 5.34 9.75 -0.59
C PRO A 443 4.96 10.82 0.45
#